data_AF-A0A1S3M912-F1
#
_entry.id   AF-A0A1S3M912-F1
#
_cell.length_a   1.000
_cell.length_b   1.000
_cell.length_c   1.000
_cell.angle_alpha   90.00
_cell.angle_beta   90.00
_cell.angle_gamma   90.00
#
_symmetry.space_group_name_H-M   'P 1'
#
loop_
_entity.id
_entity.type
_entity.pdbx_description
1 polymer ?
#
loop_
_entity_poly.entity_id
_entity_poly.type
_entity_poly.pdbx_seq_one_letter_code
_entity_poly.pdbx_strand_id
1 'polypeptide(L)'
;MWQYAHFPDASKIYRHIQALQHVSRRTLSSSSRRQLEKKVTQKQKHFQEDNEIPIHLKGGVSDAILYRTTKALTILGSAYVIYELVCASFPKKE
;
A
#
# COMPACT_ATOMS: atom_id res chain seq x y z
N MET A 1 -12.65 32.73 -60.45
CA MET A 1 -12.19 31.38 -60.08
C MET A 1 -11.54 31.41 -58.69
N TRP A 2 -12.32 31.66 -57.63
CA TRP A 2 -11.91 31.47 -56.22
C TRP A 2 -13.16 31.33 -55.36
N GLN A 3 -13.77 30.15 -55.35
CA GLN A 3 -14.96 29.88 -54.55
C GLN A 3 -14.92 28.46 -54.00
N TYR A 4 -13.96 28.13 -53.14
CA TYR A 4 -13.98 26.93 -52.28
C TYR A 4 -13.05 27.06 -51.07
N ALA A 5 -13.20 28.12 -50.28
CA ALA A 5 -12.67 28.14 -48.91
C ALA A 5 -13.86 28.05 -47.95
N HIS A 6 -14.39 26.84 -47.77
CA HIS A 6 -15.41 26.56 -46.76
C HIS A 6 -14.73 26.61 -45.39
N PHE A 7 -14.65 27.80 -44.79
CA PHE A 7 -14.10 27.98 -43.45
C PHE A 7 -14.90 27.12 -42.45
N PRO A 8 -14.24 26.27 -41.66
CA PRO A 8 -14.94 25.46 -40.68
C PRO A 8 -15.54 26.37 -39.61
N ASP A 9 -16.83 26.18 -39.33
CA ASP A 9 -17.56 26.90 -38.30
C ASP A 9 -16.90 26.68 -36.93
N ALA A 10 -16.29 27.74 -36.40
CA ALA A 10 -15.55 27.74 -35.14
C ALA A 10 -16.40 27.24 -33.96
N SER A 11 -17.72 27.39 -34.03
CA SER A 11 -18.65 26.91 -33.00
C SER A 11 -18.72 25.37 -32.92
N LYS A 12 -18.52 24.67 -34.04
CA LYS A 12 -18.46 23.20 -34.09
C LYS A 12 -17.16 22.70 -33.48
N ILE A 13 -16.04 23.36 -33.81
CA ILE A 13 -14.71 23.05 -33.28
C ILE A 13 -14.70 23.21 -31.76
N TYR A 14 -15.26 24.31 -31.24
CA TYR A 14 -15.28 24.60 -29.81
C TYR A 14 -16.05 23.53 -29.01
N ARG A 15 -17.20 23.07 -29.53
CA ARG A 15 -18.00 22.00 -28.91
C ARG A 15 -17.27 20.65 -28.87
N HIS A 16 -16.54 20.30 -29.92
CA HIS A 16 -15.74 19.07 -29.93
C HIS A 16 -14.55 19.13 -28.98
N ILE A 17 -13.89 20.28 -28.87
CA ILE A 17 -12.81 20.48 -27.90
C ILE A 17 -13.35 20.35 -26.48
N GLN A 18 -14.50 20.95 -26.16
CA GLN A 18 -15.13 20.81 -24.84
C GLN A 18 -15.58 19.36 -24.57
N ALA A 19 -16.14 18.67 -25.56
CA ALA A 19 -16.51 17.26 -25.43
C ALA A 19 -15.28 16.38 -25.16
N LEU A 20 -14.18 16.60 -25.88
CA LEU A 20 -12.89 15.92 -25.66
C LEU A 20 -12.29 16.23 -24.28
N GLN A 21 -12.33 17.48 -23.83
CA GLN A 21 -11.88 17.86 -22.49
C GLN A 21 -12.72 17.21 -21.40
N HIS A 22 -14.04 17.15 -21.57
CA HIS A 22 -14.95 16.48 -20.64
C HIS A 22 -14.70 14.97 -20.56
N VAL A 23 -14.48 14.31 -21.70
CA VAL A 23 -14.17 12.88 -21.75
C VAL A 23 -12.78 12.64 -21.15
N SER A 24 -11.77 13.40 -21.56
CA SER A 24 -10.39 13.29 -21.05
C SER A 24 -10.31 13.48 -19.53
N ARG A 25 -11.02 14.46 -18.96
CA ARG A 25 -11.09 14.67 -17.50
C ARG A 25 -11.75 13.51 -16.75
N ARG A 26 -12.74 12.83 -17.35
CA ARG A 26 -13.39 11.65 -16.75
C ARG A 26 -12.50 10.41 -16.82
N THR A 27 -11.75 10.24 -17.92
CA THR A 27 -10.93 9.04 -18.16
C THR A 27 -9.59 9.08 -17.42
N LEU A 28 -8.95 10.26 -17.30
CA LEU A 28 -7.62 10.38 -16.68
C LEU A 28 -7.63 10.40 -15.14
N SER A 29 -8.76 10.72 -14.49
CA SER A 29 -8.73 11.07 -13.06
C SER A 29 -9.46 10.14 -12.10
N SER A 30 -10.20 9.12 -12.56
CA SER A 30 -11.24 8.54 -11.70
C SER A 30 -11.02 7.09 -11.27
N SER A 31 -10.71 6.13 -12.15
CA SER A 31 -10.79 4.71 -11.75
C SER A 31 -9.61 4.28 -10.86
N SER A 32 -8.36 4.53 -11.27
CA SER A 32 -7.17 4.16 -10.49
C SER A 32 -7.05 4.96 -9.20
N ARG A 33 -7.35 6.27 -9.22
CA ARG A 33 -7.37 7.12 -8.02
C ARG A 33 -8.48 6.73 -7.05
N ARG A 34 -9.71 6.47 -7.51
CA ARG A 34 -10.79 5.98 -6.64
C ARG A 34 -10.53 4.57 -6.10
N GLN A 35 -9.88 3.69 -6.86
CA GLN A 35 -9.48 2.37 -6.37
C GLN A 35 -8.45 2.46 -5.24
N LEU A 36 -7.48 3.37 -5.36
CA LEU A 36 -6.51 3.65 -4.30
C LEU A 36 -7.15 4.36 -3.10
N GLU A 37 -7.99 5.38 -3.31
CA GLU A 37 -8.75 6.05 -2.24
C GLU A 37 -9.63 5.06 -1.46
N LYS A 38 -10.36 4.18 -2.15
CA LYS A 38 -11.20 3.16 -1.49
C LYS A 38 -10.37 2.19 -0.64
N LYS A 39 -9.17 1.80 -1.09
CA LYS A 39 -8.28 0.93 -0.32
C LYS A 39 -7.76 1.63 0.94
N VAL A 40 -7.42 2.92 0.85
CA VAL A 40 -6.97 3.71 2.02
C VAL A 40 -8.08 3.83 3.06
N THR A 41 -9.29 4.24 2.66
CA THR A 41 -10.43 4.34 3.59
C THR A 41 -10.78 3.00 4.22
N GLN A 42 -10.72 1.90 3.46
CA GLN A 42 -10.96 0.56 3.99
C GLN A 42 -9.93 0.15 5.05
N LYS A 43 -8.64 0.41 4.80
CA LYS A 43 -7.57 0.12 5.76
C LYS A 43 -7.69 1.03 6.99
N GLN A 44 -7.98 2.31 6.81
CA GLN A 44 -8.23 3.24 7.92
C GLN A 44 -9.38 2.76 8.81
N LYS A 45 -10.51 2.35 8.22
CA LYS A 45 -11.65 1.80 8.98
C LYS A 45 -11.26 0.56 9.79
N HIS A 46 -10.50 -0.36 9.20
CA HIS A 46 -10.07 -1.58 9.88
C HIS A 46 -9.10 -1.31 11.04
N PHE A 47 -8.12 -0.41 10.85
CA PHE A 47 -7.17 -0.04 11.91
C PHE A 47 -7.76 0.90 12.97
N GLN A 48 -8.88 1.55 12.70
CA GLN A 48 -9.60 2.41 13.67
C GLN A 48 -10.74 1.68 14.37
N GLU A 49 -11.10 0.46 13.96
CA GLU A 49 -12.13 -0.34 14.64
C GLU A 49 -11.72 -0.62 16.08
N ASP A 50 -12.58 -0.29 17.05
CA ASP A 50 -12.27 -0.37 18.48
C ASP A 50 -12.41 -1.79 19.01
N ASN A 51 -11.52 -2.68 18.59
CA ASN A 51 -11.56 -4.11 18.90
C ASN A 51 -10.68 -4.52 20.09
N GLU A 52 -10.17 -3.58 20.91
CA GLU A 52 -9.20 -3.84 22.01
C GLU A 52 -7.87 -4.51 21.58
N ILE A 53 -7.72 -4.89 20.31
CA ILE A 53 -6.53 -5.55 19.75
C ILE A 53 -5.41 -4.51 19.57
N PRO A 54 -4.19 -4.80 20.05
CA PRO A 54 -3.06 -3.89 19.89
C PRO A 54 -2.64 -3.75 18.42
N ILE A 55 -2.16 -2.55 18.06
CA ILE A 55 -1.90 -2.18 16.66
C ILE A 55 -0.96 -3.13 15.89
N HIS A 56 -0.02 -3.80 16.57
CA HIS A 56 0.93 -4.74 15.97
C HIS A 56 0.35 -6.15 15.69
N LEU A 57 -0.90 -6.40 16.06
CA LEU A 57 -1.65 -7.62 15.71
C LEU A 57 -2.91 -7.30 14.89
N LYS A 58 -3.16 -6.02 14.64
CA LYS A 58 -4.42 -5.53 14.05
C LYS A 58 -4.52 -5.82 12.54
N GLY A 59 -3.43 -6.19 11.88
CA GLY A 59 -3.45 -6.70 10.51
C GLY A 59 -3.86 -8.17 10.39
N GLY A 60 -4.06 -8.88 11.51
CA GLY A 60 -4.66 -10.21 11.57
C GLY A 60 -3.66 -11.35 11.76
N VAL A 61 -3.98 -12.52 11.18
CA VAL A 61 -3.26 -13.78 11.42
C VAL A 61 -1.80 -13.72 10.97
N SER A 62 -1.49 -13.01 9.88
CA SER A 62 -0.11 -12.83 9.41
C SER A 62 0.77 -12.18 10.48
N ASP A 63 0.25 -11.15 11.13
CA ASP A 63 0.98 -10.37 12.13
C ASP A 63 1.24 -11.22 13.37
N ALA A 64 0.25 -12.04 13.76
CA ALA A 64 0.39 -12.96 14.87
C ALA A 64 1.45 -14.05 14.61
N ILE A 65 1.50 -14.63 13.40
CA ILE A 65 2.52 -15.60 13.02
C ILE A 65 3.91 -14.94 13.03
N LEU A 66 4.03 -13.78 12.37
CA LEU A 66 5.30 -13.05 12.29
C LEU A 66 5.83 -12.70 13.70
N TYR A 67 4.96 -12.21 14.58
CA TYR A 67 5.31 -11.90 15.96
C TYR A 67 5.80 -13.13 16.73
N ARG A 68 5.06 -14.24 16.65
CA ARG A 68 5.41 -15.48 17.36
C ARG A 68 6.74 -16.05 16.87
N THR A 69 6.94 -16.09 15.55
CA THR A 69 8.18 -16.59 14.96
C THR A 69 9.37 -15.71 15.34
N THR A 70 9.22 -14.38 15.25
CA THR A 70 10.30 -13.45 15.61
C THR A 70 10.66 -13.60 17.08
N LYS A 71 9.66 -13.62 17.96
CA LYS A 71 9.87 -13.80 19.40
C LYS A 71 10.55 -15.14 19.71
N ALA A 72 10.11 -16.22 19.09
CA ALA A 72 10.71 -17.54 19.29
C ALA A 72 12.18 -17.53 18.84
N LEU A 73 12.48 -16.97 17.67
CA LEU A 73 13.85 -16.90 17.16
C LEU A 73 14.76 -16.08 18.08
N THR A 74 14.30 -14.93 18.60
CA THR A 74 15.07 -14.12 19.54
C THR A 74 15.35 -14.88 20.83
N ILE A 75 14.34 -15.51 21.43
CA ILE A 75 14.51 -16.28 22.67
C ILE A 75 15.52 -17.43 22.46
N LEU A 76 15.37 -18.18 21.37
CA LEU A 76 16.27 -19.29 21.04
C LEU A 76 17.70 -18.80 20.77
N GLY A 77 17.86 -17.72 20.01
CA GLY A 77 19.16 -17.13 19.71
C GLY A 77 19.86 -16.62 20.97
N SER A 78 19.15 -15.91 21.84
CA SER A 78 19.71 -15.44 23.12
C SER A 78 20.10 -16.60 24.03
N ALA A 79 19.27 -17.64 24.14
CA ALA A 79 19.60 -18.83 24.92
C ALA A 79 20.84 -19.55 24.37
N TYR A 80 20.97 -19.65 23.05
CA TYR A 80 22.13 -20.26 22.41
C TYR A 80 23.42 -19.46 22.67
N VAL A 81 23.38 -18.13 22.55
CA VAL A 81 24.55 -17.27 22.86
C VAL A 81 24.95 -17.41 24.32
N ILE A 82 24.00 -17.46 25.25
CA ILE A 82 24.29 -17.67 26.68
C ILE A 82 24.94 -19.05 26.89
N TYR A 83 24.43 -20.09 26.24
CA TYR A 83 25.00 -21.43 26.31
C TYR A 83 26.46 -21.45 25.82
N GLU A 84 26.73 -20.90 24.64
CA GLU A 84 28.09 -20.79 24.09
C GLU A 84 29.00 -19.98 24.99
N LEU A 85 28.51 -18.85 25.53
CA LEU A 85 29.27 -18.01 26.45
C LEU A 85 29.66 -18.78 27.72
N VAL A 86 28.73 -19.56 28.29
CA VAL A 86 29.01 -20.41 29.46
C VAL A 86 30.04 -21.48 29.12
N CYS A 87 29.87 -22.19 28.00
CA CYS A 87 30.82 -23.19 27.55
C CYS A 87 32.22 -22.62 27.27
N ALA A 88 32.30 -21.39 26.78
CA ALA A 88 33.56 -20.68 26.54
C ALA A 88 34.20 -20.14 27.83
N SER A 89 33.38 -19.83 28.86
CA SER A 89 33.85 -19.26 30.13
C SER A 89 34.55 -20.29 31.03
N PHE A 90 34.29 -21.58 30.84
CA PHE A 90 34.97 -22.65 31.56
C PHE A 90 36.11 -23.24 30.71
N PRO A 91 37.31 -23.44 31.28
CA PRO A 91 38.42 -24.04 30.56
C PRO A 91 38.04 -25.48 30.18
N LYS A 92 38.20 -25.80 28.89
CA LYS A 92 38.07 -27.19 28.43
C LYS A 92 39.27 -27.95 28.97
N LYS A 93 39.02 -29.05 29.69
CA LYS A 93 40.08 -29.94 30.13
C LYS A 93 40.69 -30.58 28.88
N GLU A 94 41.97 -30.32 28.68
CA GLU A 94 42.84 -31.06 27.75
C GLU A 94 42.98 -32.52 28.20
#